data_AF-A0A1E4XEL6-F1
#
_entry.id   AF-A0A1E4XEL6-F1
#
_cell.length_a   1.000
_cell.length_b   1.000
_cell.length_c   1.000
_cell.angle_alpha   90.00
_cell.angle_beta   90.00
_cell.angle_gamma   90.00
#
_symmetry.space_group_name_H-M   'P 1'
#
loop_
_entity.id
_entity.type
_entity.pdbx_description
1 polymer ?
#
loop_
_entity_poly.entity_id
_entity_poly.type
_entity_poly.pdbx_seq_one_letter_code
_entity_poly.pdbx_strand_id
1 'polypeptide(L)'
;MSLHSLSGAPRFTVQDRRGNDTLDFSGFSQNQTIDLRDGAASSVGGLRNNVSIGKGVTVENAAGGAGHDVLIGNNVDNVLTGGTGGDVLWGVGGTNTFRYEKASDSPYYNADLIMDFVSGRDKIDLTQMMKEINTPLQLVDDYTGRIGDTVVKFNPQSGRYFVGVDLTGRCESNFLIKSARWVRPSDLVGPVVERQRPV
;
A
#
# COMPACT_ATOMS: atom_id res chain seq x y z
N MET A 1 0.85 -0.32 20.26
CA MET A 1 -0.49 -0.80 20.73
C MET A 1 -1.32 -1.25 19.52
N SER A 2 -2.06 -2.37 19.55
CA SER A 2 -3.02 -2.73 18.47
C SER A 2 -4.46 -2.53 18.97
N LEU A 3 -5.21 -1.64 18.33
CA LEU A 3 -6.60 -1.32 18.69
C LEU A 3 -7.55 -1.88 17.64
N HIS A 4 -7.95 -3.14 17.80
CA HIS A 4 -9.01 -3.72 16.98
C HIS A 4 -10.39 -3.27 17.52
N SER A 5 -11.14 -2.50 16.73
CA SER A 5 -12.57 -2.27 17.01
C SER A 5 -13.43 -3.29 16.27
N LEU A 6 -13.88 -4.32 16.99
CA LEU A 6 -14.98 -5.17 16.56
C LEU A 6 -16.29 -4.43 16.89
N SER A 7 -16.84 -3.73 15.90
CA SER A 7 -18.22 -3.22 15.83
C SER A 7 -18.59 -1.88 16.50
N GLY A 8 -17.64 -1.11 17.03
CA GLY A 8 -17.89 0.27 17.49
C GLY A 8 -17.17 1.30 16.63
N ALA A 9 -17.87 2.32 16.12
CA ALA A 9 -17.20 3.42 15.44
C ALA A 9 -16.23 4.14 16.42
N PRO A 10 -14.90 4.07 16.21
CA PRO A 10 -13.93 4.34 17.26
C PRO A 10 -13.91 5.83 17.59
N ARG A 11 -13.70 6.20 18.86
CA ARG A 11 -13.42 7.59 19.22
C ARG A 11 -12.36 7.66 20.29
N PHE A 12 -11.16 8.13 19.93
CA PHE A 12 -10.03 8.21 20.86
C PHE A 12 -8.96 9.19 20.37
N THR A 13 -8.04 9.50 21.27
CA THR A 13 -6.80 10.20 20.96
C THR A 13 -5.62 9.30 21.31
N VAL A 14 -4.71 9.10 20.35
CA VAL A 14 -3.43 8.41 20.59
C VAL A 14 -2.54 9.32 21.43
N GLN A 15 -1.99 8.79 22.51
CA GLN A 15 -1.09 9.51 23.44
C GLN A 15 0.21 8.75 23.70
N ASP A 16 0.38 7.57 23.10
CA ASP A 16 1.62 6.81 23.22
C ASP A 16 2.75 7.57 22.51
N ARG A 17 3.94 7.59 23.10
CA ARG A 17 5.09 8.34 22.57
C ARG A 17 6.30 7.43 22.33
N ARG A 18 6.13 6.11 22.43
CA ARG A 18 7.23 5.15 22.37
C ARG A 18 6.82 3.91 21.60
N GLY A 19 7.79 3.31 20.94
CA GLY A 19 7.61 2.05 20.24
C GLY A 19 7.35 2.29 18.76
N ASN A 20 6.76 1.28 18.13
CA ASN A 20 6.36 1.28 16.74
C ASN A 20 4.85 0.99 16.74
N ASP A 21 4.05 2.01 16.46
CA ASP A 21 2.61 2.00 16.61
C ASP A 21 1.89 1.84 15.28
N THR A 22 0.72 1.20 15.33
CA THR A 22 -0.12 0.95 14.16
C THR A 22 -1.54 1.40 14.45
N LEU A 23 -2.07 2.28 13.62
CA LEU A 23 -3.52 2.48 13.50
C LEU A 23 -4.09 1.43 12.56
N ASP A 24 -4.68 0.38 13.14
CA ASP A 24 -5.28 -0.72 12.38
C ASP A 24 -6.80 -0.58 12.30
N PHE A 25 -7.29 -0.26 11.10
CA PHE A 25 -8.69 -0.09 10.79
C PHE A 25 -9.19 -1.10 9.75
N SER A 26 -8.51 -2.24 9.62
CA SER A 26 -8.80 -3.34 8.67
C SER A 26 -10.17 -3.97 8.83
N GLY A 27 -10.82 -3.76 9.98
CA GLY A 27 -12.18 -4.24 10.24
C GLY A 27 -13.30 -3.40 9.63
N PHE A 28 -13.02 -2.23 9.04
CA PHE A 28 -14.04 -1.35 8.47
C PHE A 28 -14.23 -1.54 6.97
N SER A 29 -15.42 -1.23 6.48
CA SER A 29 -15.77 -1.25 5.05
C SER A 29 -16.19 0.11 4.49
N GLN A 30 -16.36 1.11 5.37
CA GLN A 30 -16.56 2.49 4.96
C GLN A 30 -15.24 3.08 4.46
N ASN A 31 -15.32 4.03 3.54
CA ASN A 31 -14.17 4.84 3.15
C ASN A 31 -13.65 5.63 4.36
N GLN A 32 -12.33 5.63 4.52
CA GLN A 32 -11.63 6.21 5.65
C GLN A 32 -10.66 7.29 5.18
N THR A 33 -10.37 8.23 6.05
CA THR A 33 -9.22 9.12 5.92
C THR A 33 -8.37 8.96 7.15
N ILE A 34 -7.19 8.37 6.99
CA ILE A 34 -6.26 8.03 8.05
C ILE A 34 -5.04 8.92 7.88
N ASP A 35 -4.79 9.80 8.84
CA ASP A 35 -3.71 10.79 8.81
C ASP A 35 -2.78 10.58 10.01
N LEU A 36 -1.53 10.18 9.74
CA LEU A 36 -0.52 9.88 10.74
C LEU A 36 0.27 11.12 11.19
N ARG A 37 -0.01 12.30 10.63
CA ARG A 37 0.75 13.52 10.98
C ARG A 37 0.48 13.95 12.42
N ASP A 38 1.49 14.57 13.02
CA ASP A 38 1.40 15.06 14.41
C ASP A 38 0.20 16.01 14.60
N GLY A 39 -0.62 15.72 15.62
CA GLY A 39 -1.82 16.50 15.92
C GLY A 39 -3.00 16.31 14.95
N ALA A 40 -2.89 15.43 13.94
CA ALA A 40 -3.94 15.23 12.95
C ALA A 40 -5.16 14.48 13.49
N ALA A 41 -6.27 14.60 12.76
CA ALA A 41 -7.49 13.87 13.01
C ALA A 41 -7.90 13.05 11.78
N SER A 42 -8.37 11.83 12.04
CA SER A 42 -8.77 10.82 11.08
C SER A 42 -10.28 10.59 11.14
N SER A 43 -10.86 10.26 9.99
CA SER A 43 -12.28 9.92 9.81
C SER A 43 -12.37 8.42 9.51
N VAL A 44 -12.90 7.66 10.47
CA VAL A 44 -12.78 6.18 10.51
C VAL A 44 -14.14 5.57 10.84
N GLY A 45 -14.47 4.44 10.21
CA GLY A 45 -15.71 3.70 10.50
C GLY A 45 -17.00 4.49 10.24
N GLY A 46 -17.01 5.33 9.20
CA GLY A 46 -18.18 6.14 8.81
C GLY A 46 -18.40 7.41 9.64
N LEU A 47 -17.49 7.73 10.57
CA LEU A 47 -17.51 8.97 11.34
C LEU A 47 -16.53 10.02 10.79
N ARG A 48 -16.58 11.23 11.37
CA ARG A 48 -15.72 12.35 11.02
C ARG A 48 -14.84 12.76 12.19
N ASN A 49 -13.53 12.90 11.96
CA ASN A 49 -12.53 13.40 12.91
C ASN A 49 -12.63 12.75 14.30
N ASN A 50 -12.93 11.45 14.32
CA ASN A 50 -13.24 10.69 15.53
C ASN A 50 -11.99 10.05 16.16
N VAL A 51 -10.94 9.85 15.38
CA VAL A 51 -9.63 9.40 15.88
C VAL A 51 -8.64 10.55 15.73
N SER A 52 -7.81 10.82 16.73
CA SER A 52 -6.81 11.89 16.67
C SER A 52 -5.47 11.43 17.21
N ILE A 53 -4.40 12.08 16.77
CA ILE A 53 -3.04 11.90 17.30
C ILE A 53 -2.74 13.08 18.22
N GLY A 54 -2.31 12.82 19.45
CA GLY A 54 -1.91 13.86 20.39
C GLY A 54 -0.67 14.63 19.90
N LYS A 55 -0.49 15.88 20.34
CA LYS A 55 0.70 16.64 19.95
C LYS A 55 1.99 16.01 20.50
N GLY A 56 3.01 15.93 19.66
CA GLY A 56 4.27 15.26 19.96
C GLY A 56 4.16 13.74 20.05
N VAL A 57 3.12 13.16 19.45
CA VAL A 57 2.96 11.70 19.29
C VAL A 57 3.32 11.34 17.86
N THR A 58 4.06 10.24 17.71
CA THR A 58 4.39 9.66 16.41
C THR A 58 3.66 8.33 16.29
N VAL A 59 3.08 8.07 15.13
CA VAL A 59 2.54 6.77 14.74
C VAL A 59 3.20 6.41 13.42
N GLU A 60 3.77 5.21 13.35
CA GLU A 60 4.57 4.78 12.22
C GLU A 60 3.72 4.09 11.16
N ASN A 61 2.65 3.38 11.53
CA ASN A 61 1.98 2.50 10.58
C ASN A 61 0.46 2.72 10.55
N ALA A 62 -0.14 2.43 9.39
CA ALA A 62 -1.58 2.43 9.21
C ALA A 62 -2.01 1.24 8.36
N ALA A 63 -3.14 0.64 8.75
CA ALA A 63 -3.92 -0.24 7.90
C ALA A 63 -5.31 0.39 7.68
N GLY A 64 -5.69 0.59 6.42
CA GLY A 64 -7.05 0.92 6.01
C GLY A 64 -7.97 -0.29 6.15
N GLY A 65 -9.05 -0.33 5.40
CA GLY A 65 -10.12 -1.32 5.46
C GLY A 65 -10.51 -1.85 4.08
N ALA A 66 -11.80 -2.17 3.92
CA ALA A 66 -12.36 -2.64 2.65
C ALA A 66 -12.99 -1.53 1.79
N GLY A 67 -12.93 -0.27 2.25
CA GLY A 67 -13.42 0.91 1.55
C GLY A 67 -12.39 1.48 0.59
N HIS A 68 -12.72 2.58 -0.09
CA HIS A 68 -11.72 3.38 -0.81
C HIS A 68 -11.11 4.39 0.15
N ASP A 69 -9.97 4.04 0.70
CA ASP A 69 -9.37 4.76 1.81
C ASP A 69 -8.31 5.76 1.32
N VAL A 70 -8.12 6.81 2.12
CA VAL A 70 -7.01 7.75 1.96
C VAL A 70 -6.10 7.60 3.16
N LEU A 71 -4.87 7.15 2.93
CA LEU A 71 -3.85 7.00 3.97
C LEU A 71 -2.75 8.04 3.73
N ILE A 72 -2.46 8.83 4.76
CA ILE A 72 -1.43 9.85 4.76
C ILE A 72 -0.44 9.51 5.87
N GLY A 73 0.79 9.19 5.47
CA GLY A 73 1.93 9.03 6.36
C GLY A 73 2.36 10.35 7.01
N ASN A 74 3.56 10.36 7.58
CA ASN A 74 4.12 11.51 8.25
C ASN A 74 5.61 11.66 7.92
N ASN A 75 6.37 12.36 8.76
CA ASN A 75 7.77 12.64 8.47
C ASN A 75 8.72 11.49 8.85
N VAL A 76 8.22 10.45 9.54
CA VAL A 76 9.01 9.26 9.89
C VAL A 76 8.77 8.13 8.88
N ASP A 77 9.49 7.03 9.03
CA ASP A 77 9.33 5.86 8.18
C ASP A 77 7.96 5.22 8.43
N ASN A 78 7.14 5.10 7.39
CA ASN A 78 5.82 4.51 7.52
C ASN A 78 5.66 3.16 6.81
N VAL A 79 4.87 2.26 7.40
CA VAL A 79 4.27 1.13 6.68
C VAL A 79 2.79 1.39 6.49
N LEU A 80 2.36 1.46 5.22
CA LEU A 80 0.99 1.71 4.84
C LEU A 80 0.41 0.49 4.10
N THR A 81 -0.66 -0.06 4.65
CA THR A 81 -1.47 -1.11 4.00
C THR A 81 -2.85 -0.54 3.70
N GLY A 82 -3.22 -0.38 2.43
CA GLY A 82 -4.54 0.14 2.04
C GLY A 82 -5.67 -0.78 2.48
N GLY A 83 -5.52 -2.07 2.17
CA GLY A 83 -6.56 -3.07 2.35
C GLY A 83 -7.15 -3.41 0.99
N THR A 84 -8.43 -3.79 0.95
CA THR A 84 -9.13 -3.94 -0.33
C THR A 84 -9.84 -2.64 -0.64
N GLY A 85 -9.84 -2.21 -1.89
CA GLY A 85 -10.36 -0.90 -2.20
C GLY A 85 -9.63 -0.38 -3.40
N GLY A 86 -9.89 0.87 -3.75
CA GLY A 86 -9.03 1.60 -4.67
C GLY A 86 -8.49 2.76 -3.88
N ASP A 87 -7.40 2.52 -3.17
CA ASP A 87 -6.91 3.39 -2.11
C ASP A 87 -5.97 4.47 -2.66
N VAL A 88 -5.86 5.58 -1.93
CA VAL A 88 -4.92 6.65 -2.22
C VAL A 88 -3.92 6.78 -1.09
N LEU A 89 -2.66 6.53 -1.40
CA LEU A 89 -1.59 6.41 -0.42
C LEU A 89 -0.58 7.55 -0.59
N TRP A 90 -0.24 8.22 0.51
CA TRP A 90 0.81 9.23 0.60
C TRP A 90 1.81 8.81 1.66
N GLY A 91 3.07 8.60 1.29
CA GLY A 91 4.15 8.31 2.24
C GLY A 91 4.64 9.56 2.98
N VAL A 92 4.55 10.73 2.33
CA VAL A 92 4.99 12.04 2.83
C VAL A 92 6.52 12.11 3.02
N GLY A 93 7.01 12.02 4.25
CA GLY A 93 8.44 12.06 4.57
C GLY A 93 9.01 10.65 4.66
N GLY A 94 10.10 10.48 5.42
CA GLY A 94 10.63 9.16 5.75
C GLY A 94 11.01 8.24 4.59
N THR A 95 11.28 6.99 4.93
CA THR A 95 11.46 5.85 4.04
C THR A 95 10.28 4.91 4.19
N ASN A 96 9.39 4.88 3.20
CA ASN A 96 8.08 4.25 3.34
C ASN A 96 8.03 2.87 2.71
N THR A 97 7.17 2.01 3.26
CA THR A 97 6.79 0.74 2.67
C THR A 97 5.29 0.73 2.40
N PHE A 98 4.90 0.65 1.13
CA PHE A 98 3.53 0.42 0.69
C PHE A 98 3.35 -1.09 0.57
N ARG A 99 2.58 -1.69 1.49
CA ARG A 99 2.47 -3.15 1.64
C ARG A 99 1.16 -3.66 1.03
N TYR A 100 1.28 -4.77 0.32
CA TYR A 100 0.16 -5.52 -0.25
C TYR A 100 0.19 -6.97 0.24
N GLU A 101 -0.91 -7.41 0.83
CA GLU A 101 -1.01 -8.68 1.52
C GLU A 101 -1.77 -9.73 0.70
N LYS A 102 -2.65 -9.31 -0.21
CA LYS A 102 -3.44 -10.17 -1.08
C LYS A 102 -3.57 -9.58 -2.48
N ALA A 103 -3.82 -10.44 -3.47
CA ALA A 103 -4.10 -9.97 -4.83
C ALA A 103 -5.41 -9.15 -4.92
N SER A 104 -6.34 -9.37 -3.98
CA SER A 104 -7.58 -8.60 -3.87
C SER A 104 -7.40 -7.17 -3.35
N ASP A 105 -6.21 -6.84 -2.83
CA ASP A 105 -5.96 -5.52 -2.25
C ASP A 105 -5.99 -4.44 -3.34
N SER A 106 -5.45 -4.74 -4.52
CA SER A 106 -5.36 -3.80 -5.63
C SER A 106 -5.62 -4.46 -6.99
N PRO A 107 -6.85 -4.94 -7.25
CA PRO A 107 -7.18 -5.57 -8.52
C PRO A 107 -7.16 -4.55 -9.65
N TYR A 108 -6.87 -4.99 -10.88
CA TYR A 108 -6.70 -4.09 -12.04
C TYR A 108 -7.80 -3.02 -12.20
N TYR A 109 -9.07 -3.41 -12.05
CA TYR A 109 -10.23 -2.52 -12.23
C TYR A 109 -10.45 -1.53 -11.07
N ASN A 110 -9.79 -1.74 -9.93
CA ASN A 110 -9.91 -0.89 -8.74
C ASN A 110 -8.54 -0.65 -8.10
N ALA A 111 -7.52 -0.45 -8.93
CA ALA A 111 -6.15 -0.36 -8.46
C ALA A 111 -5.87 0.89 -7.62
N ASP A 112 -5.09 0.69 -6.56
CA ASP A 112 -4.52 1.71 -5.70
C ASP A 112 -3.65 2.72 -6.45
N LEU A 113 -3.51 3.89 -5.82
CA LEU A 113 -2.69 4.99 -6.30
C LEU A 113 -1.77 5.51 -5.20
N ILE A 114 -0.46 5.35 -5.41
CA ILE A 114 0.57 5.98 -4.60
C ILE A 114 0.89 7.37 -5.19
N MET A 115 0.80 8.41 -4.38
CA MET A 115 0.81 9.80 -4.86
C MET A 115 2.19 10.47 -4.85
N ASP A 116 3.10 10.05 -3.96
CA ASP A 116 4.35 10.75 -3.70
C ASP A 116 5.56 9.82 -3.58
N PHE A 117 5.47 8.62 -4.16
CA PHE A 117 6.54 7.62 -4.13
C PHE A 117 7.92 8.21 -4.50
N VAL A 118 8.93 7.91 -3.68
CA VAL A 118 10.32 8.32 -3.89
C VAL A 118 11.18 7.10 -4.21
N SER A 119 11.41 6.87 -5.51
CA SER A 119 12.23 5.77 -5.99
C SER A 119 13.63 5.74 -5.36
N GLY A 120 14.07 4.54 -4.99
CA GLY A 120 15.33 4.29 -4.29
C GLY A 120 15.33 4.59 -2.80
N ARG A 121 14.27 5.23 -2.29
CA ARG A 121 14.01 5.37 -0.86
C ARG A 121 12.85 4.45 -0.47
N ASP A 122 11.67 4.72 -0.99
CA ASP A 122 10.46 3.97 -0.67
C ASP A 122 10.45 2.57 -1.32
N LYS A 123 9.61 1.69 -0.77
CA LYS A 123 9.43 0.31 -1.19
C LYS A 123 7.97 -0.03 -1.42
N ILE A 124 7.74 -0.91 -2.41
CA ILE A 124 6.46 -1.60 -2.59
C ILE A 124 6.70 -3.06 -2.21
N ASP A 125 6.07 -3.53 -1.15
CA ASP A 125 6.27 -4.87 -0.61
C ASP A 125 5.12 -5.79 -1.01
N LEU A 126 5.44 -6.77 -1.85
CA LEU A 126 4.53 -7.80 -2.35
C LEU A 126 4.79 -9.17 -1.71
N THR A 127 5.66 -9.24 -0.70
CA THR A 127 6.12 -10.51 -0.11
C THR A 127 4.96 -11.31 0.47
N GLN A 128 4.02 -10.65 1.14
CA GLN A 128 2.89 -11.32 1.76
C GLN A 128 1.86 -11.78 0.73
N MET A 129 1.53 -10.93 -0.25
CA MET A 129 0.71 -11.34 -1.40
C MET A 129 1.29 -12.58 -2.09
N MET A 130 2.59 -12.58 -2.39
CA MET A 130 3.29 -13.71 -3.04
C MET A 130 3.11 -15.03 -2.28
N LYS A 131 3.15 -15.00 -0.95
CA LYS A 131 2.92 -16.16 -0.09
C LYS A 131 1.46 -16.59 -0.10
N GLU A 132 0.53 -15.64 -0.10
CA GLU A 132 -0.90 -15.90 -0.10
C GLU A 132 -1.36 -16.60 -1.39
N ILE A 133 -0.93 -16.12 -2.55
CA ILE A 133 -1.24 -16.74 -3.85
C ILE A 133 -0.38 -17.97 -4.16
N ASN A 134 0.59 -18.30 -3.29
CA ASN A 134 1.55 -19.40 -3.46
C ASN A 134 2.21 -19.43 -4.86
N THR A 135 2.57 -18.26 -5.40
CA THR A 135 3.11 -18.11 -6.75
C THR A 135 4.32 -17.17 -6.71
N PRO A 136 5.51 -17.60 -7.13
CA PRO A 136 6.68 -16.72 -7.22
C PRO A 136 6.46 -15.59 -8.22
N LEU A 137 6.75 -14.36 -7.80
CA LEU A 137 6.72 -13.19 -8.69
C LEU A 137 8.07 -13.00 -9.37
N GLN A 138 8.07 -12.69 -10.67
CA GLN A 138 9.30 -12.44 -11.42
C GLN A 138 9.22 -11.16 -12.23
N LEU A 139 10.25 -10.35 -12.10
CA LEU A 139 10.39 -9.14 -12.89
C LEU A 139 10.79 -9.50 -14.32
N VAL A 140 9.98 -9.02 -15.26
CA VAL A 140 10.16 -9.16 -16.71
C VAL A 140 9.92 -7.80 -17.38
N ASP A 141 10.51 -7.60 -18.55
CA ASP A 141 10.30 -6.37 -19.33
C ASP A 141 8.89 -6.34 -19.97
N ASP A 142 8.42 -7.51 -20.40
CA ASP A 142 7.10 -7.73 -21.00
C ASP A 142 6.51 -9.05 -20.48
N TYR A 143 5.18 -9.14 -20.42
CA TYR A 143 4.52 -10.37 -20.02
C TYR A 143 4.85 -11.51 -20.99
N THR A 144 5.31 -12.63 -20.44
CA THR A 144 5.73 -13.81 -21.19
C THR A 144 4.64 -14.88 -21.29
N GLY A 145 3.51 -14.67 -20.59
CA GLY A 145 2.43 -15.64 -20.43
C GLY A 145 2.62 -16.56 -19.23
N ARG A 146 3.59 -16.27 -18.37
CA ARG A 146 3.80 -17.00 -17.14
C ARG A 146 3.03 -16.34 -15.98
N ILE A 147 2.37 -17.18 -15.19
CA ILE A 147 1.80 -16.74 -13.91
C ILE A 147 2.92 -16.21 -13.01
N GLY A 148 2.69 -15.04 -12.42
CA GLY A 148 3.63 -14.32 -11.57
C GLY A 148 4.53 -13.34 -12.32
N ASP A 149 4.42 -13.22 -13.64
CA ASP A 149 5.14 -12.18 -14.38
C ASP A 149 4.73 -10.80 -13.84
N THR A 150 5.73 -10.02 -13.47
CA THR A 150 5.59 -8.72 -12.83
C THR A 150 6.33 -7.70 -13.68
N VAL A 151 5.64 -6.64 -14.08
CA VAL A 151 6.21 -5.56 -14.89
C VAL A 151 6.18 -4.26 -14.11
N VAL A 152 7.16 -3.39 -14.36
CA VAL A 152 7.17 -1.99 -13.91
C VAL A 152 7.26 -1.10 -15.13
N LYS A 153 6.19 -0.35 -15.43
CA LYS A 153 6.06 0.40 -16.69
C LYS A 153 5.44 1.77 -16.48
N PHE A 154 5.59 2.63 -17.49
CA PHE A 154 4.87 3.89 -17.59
C PHE A 154 3.75 3.77 -18.62
N ASN A 155 2.54 4.19 -18.25
CA ASN A 155 1.41 4.32 -19.17
C ASN A 155 1.27 5.79 -19.60
N PRO A 156 1.58 6.15 -20.86
CA PRO A 156 1.50 7.53 -21.34
C PRO A 156 0.07 8.07 -21.43
N GLN A 157 -0.95 7.21 -21.51
CA GLN A 157 -2.36 7.65 -21.58
C GLN A 157 -2.85 8.16 -20.22
N SER A 158 -2.46 7.48 -19.14
CA SER A 158 -2.83 7.89 -17.78
C SER A 158 -1.80 8.82 -17.13
N GLY A 159 -0.59 8.90 -17.69
CA GLY A 159 0.53 9.63 -17.09
C GLY A 159 1.03 9.00 -15.79
N ARG A 160 0.80 7.69 -15.59
CA ARG A 160 1.16 6.97 -14.35
C ARG A 160 2.19 5.90 -14.61
N TYR A 161 3.08 5.71 -13.66
CA TYR A 161 3.83 4.47 -13.54
C TYR A 161 2.93 3.41 -12.92
N PHE A 162 3.22 2.14 -13.20
CA PHE A 162 2.49 1.04 -12.60
C PHE A 162 3.38 -0.17 -12.36
N VAL A 163 3.01 -0.92 -11.33
CA VAL A 163 3.48 -2.28 -11.07
C VAL A 163 2.30 -3.19 -11.39
N GLY A 164 2.45 -4.08 -12.36
CA GLY A 164 1.37 -4.98 -12.78
C GLY A 164 1.80 -6.43 -12.68
N VAL A 165 0.94 -7.31 -12.15
CA VAL A 165 1.21 -8.75 -12.03
C VAL A 165 0.18 -9.54 -12.83
N ASP A 166 0.66 -10.40 -13.73
CA ASP A 166 -0.15 -11.41 -14.40
C ASP A 166 -0.30 -12.63 -13.49
N LEU A 167 -1.51 -12.86 -13.00
CA LEU A 167 -1.85 -13.96 -12.09
C LEU A 167 -2.54 -15.11 -12.82
N THR A 168 -2.74 -15.01 -14.14
CA THR A 168 -3.52 -15.96 -14.93
C THR A 168 -2.75 -16.56 -16.12
N GLY A 169 -1.60 -16.00 -16.47
CA GLY A 169 -0.78 -16.41 -17.62
C GLY A 169 -1.37 -15.94 -18.95
N ARG A 170 -2.14 -14.85 -18.95
CA ARG A 170 -2.84 -14.32 -20.13
C ARG A 170 -2.19 -13.07 -20.71
N CYS A 171 -1.01 -12.71 -20.22
CA CYS A 171 -0.30 -11.49 -20.58
C CYS A 171 -1.08 -10.21 -20.25
N GLU A 172 -1.82 -10.23 -19.14
CA GLU A 172 -2.58 -9.07 -18.65
C GLU A 172 -2.38 -8.90 -17.14
N SER A 173 -2.43 -7.65 -16.66
CA SER A 173 -2.36 -7.39 -15.22
C SER A 173 -3.69 -7.79 -14.56
N ASN A 174 -3.65 -8.68 -13.56
CA ASN A 174 -4.79 -8.97 -12.69
C ASN A 174 -4.71 -8.16 -11.39
N PHE A 175 -3.49 -7.96 -10.89
CA PHE A 175 -3.15 -7.04 -9.81
C PHE A 175 -2.37 -5.86 -10.39
N LEU A 176 -2.67 -4.64 -9.93
CA LEU A 176 -2.06 -3.42 -10.46
C LEU A 176 -1.93 -2.39 -9.33
N ILE A 177 -0.76 -1.78 -9.20
CA ILE A 177 -0.54 -0.60 -8.36
C ILE A 177 -0.16 0.55 -9.27
N LYS A 178 -0.79 1.71 -9.11
CA LYS A 178 -0.42 2.93 -9.85
C LYS A 178 0.45 3.82 -8.98
N SER A 179 1.37 4.54 -9.60
CA SER A 179 2.15 5.59 -8.96
C SER A 179 2.15 6.87 -9.79
N ALA A 180 1.95 7.98 -9.11
CA ALA A 180 2.12 9.31 -9.67
C ALA A 180 3.58 9.68 -9.93
N ARG A 181 4.51 8.94 -9.31
CA ARG A 181 5.95 9.14 -9.43
C ARG A 181 6.58 7.90 -10.04
N TRP A 182 7.77 8.10 -10.59
CA TRP A 182 8.54 7.01 -11.17
C TRP A 182 8.85 5.93 -10.13
N VAL A 183 8.74 4.68 -10.56
CA VAL A 183 9.06 3.47 -9.80
C VAL A 183 10.02 2.66 -10.65
N ARG A 184 11.04 2.06 -10.04
CA ARG A 184 11.97 1.15 -10.73
C ARG A 184 11.87 -0.26 -10.15
N PRO A 185 12.27 -1.29 -10.92
CA PRO A 185 12.22 -2.68 -10.45
C PRO A 185 12.87 -2.93 -9.08
N SER A 186 13.99 -2.27 -8.77
CA SER A 186 14.70 -2.43 -7.47
C SER A 186 13.98 -1.81 -6.26
N ASP A 187 12.86 -1.14 -6.48
CA ASP A 187 12.01 -0.63 -5.39
C ASP A 187 10.98 -1.66 -4.92
N LEU A 188 10.80 -2.75 -5.66
CA LEU A 188 9.94 -3.84 -5.25
C LEU A 188 10.64 -4.77 -4.27
N VAL A 189 9.89 -5.27 -3.29
CA VAL A 189 10.29 -6.32 -2.36
C VAL A 189 9.40 -7.53 -2.60
N GLY A 190 10.00 -8.71 -2.75
CA GLY A 190 9.31 -9.96 -3.06
C GLY A 190 9.70 -10.53 -4.44
N PRO A 191 9.38 -9.84 -5.56
CA PRO A 191 9.71 -10.32 -6.89
C PRO A 191 11.20 -10.55 -7.09
N VAL A 192 11.55 -11.64 -7.78
CA VAL A 192 12.94 -11.93 -8.17
C VAL A 192 13.22 -11.38 -9.57
N VAL A 193 14.42 -10.84 -9.77
CA VAL A 193 14.87 -10.44 -11.10
C VAL A 193 15.29 -11.68 -11.88
N GLU A 194 14.75 -11.85 -13.10
CA GLU A 194 15.23 -12.90 -13.99
C GLU A 194 16.72 -12.67 -14.27
N ARG A 195 17.57 -13.58 -13.79
CA ARG A 195 18.95 -13.62 -14.27
C ARG A 195 18.87 -14.15 -15.69
N GLN A 196 19.18 -13.31 -16.69
CA GLN A 196 19.45 -13.79 -18.03
C GLN A 196 20.45 -14.94 -17.91
N ARG A 197 20.05 -16.14 -18.36
CA ARG A 197 21.01 -17.24 -18.48
C ARG A 197 22.08 -16.75 -19.46
N PRO A 198 23.38 -16.77 -19.09
CA PRO A 198 24.42 -16.51 -20.07
C PRO A 198 24.25 -17.55 -21.20
N VAL A 199 24.19 -17.03 -22.42
CA VAL A 199 24.22 -17.80 -23.67
C VAL A 199 25.50 -18.61 -23.78
#